data_AF-A0A2J8IZU5-F1
#
_entry.id   AF-A0A2J8IZU5-F1
#
_cell.length_a   1.000
_cell.length_b   1.000
_cell.length_c   1.000
_cell.angle_alpha   90.00
_cell.angle_beta   90.00
_cell.angle_gamma   90.00
#
_symmetry.space_group_name_H-M   'P 1'
#
loop_
_entity.id
_entity.type
_entity.pdbx_description
1 polymer ?
#
loop_
_entity_poly.entity_id
_entity_poly.type
_entity_poly.pdbx_seq_one_letter_code
_entity_poly.pdbx_strand_id
1 'polypeptide(L)'
;MVMTGSQGATRKYKVWMRHRYHSCCNRLGELLGHPSFQVKTLLIKGIIRYVASFTHRCVRSWFSLWLSSSPSYSTARIVQPLELALSALMKFVQLEGAHPLEKSKWEGNYLFPRELFKLVVGGLLSPEEDQSLLLSQFREYLDYDDTRYHTMQAAVDAVARVTGQHPEVPPTFWNNAFTLLSAVSLPRREPTVSNFYVKRAELWDTWKVAHLKEHRRVFQAMWLSFLKHKLPLSLYKKVLLIVHDAILPQLAQPTLMIDFLTRACDLGEC
;
A
#
# COMPACT_ATOMS: atom_id res chain seq x y z
N MET A 1 47.40 -0.74 18.90
CA MET A 1 46.62 -1.60 17.97
C MET A 1 45.26 -1.91 18.62
N VAL A 2 44.34 -0.95 18.59
CA VAL A 2 42.96 -1.09 19.08
C VAL A 2 42.11 -0.24 18.13
N MET A 3 40.98 -0.76 17.64
CA MET A 3 39.77 -0.05 17.14
C MET A 3 38.96 -0.80 16.05
N THR A 4 39.24 -2.07 15.73
CA THR A 4 38.40 -2.84 14.77
C THR A 4 37.16 -3.49 15.39
N GLY A 5 37.07 -3.64 16.71
CA GLY A 5 35.96 -4.34 17.38
C GLY A 5 34.63 -3.56 17.47
N SER A 6 34.70 -2.23 17.65
CA SER A 6 33.51 -1.38 17.87
C SER A 6 32.65 -1.24 16.61
N GLN A 7 33.27 -1.05 15.44
CA GLN A 7 32.55 -0.98 14.17
C GLN A 7 31.80 -2.30 13.84
N GLY A 8 32.36 -3.44 14.24
CA GLY A 8 31.73 -4.75 14.10
C GLY A 8 30.46 -4.89 14.96
N ALA A 9 30.52 -4.46 16.23
CA ALA A 9 29.38 -4.49 17.14
C ALA A 9 28.25 -3.55 16.68
N THR A 10 28.57 -2.31 16.29
CA THR A 10 27.59 -1.37 15.75
C THR A 10 26.94 -1.87 14.47
N ARG A 11 27.71 -2.50 13.56
CA ARG A 11 27.17 -3.08 12.33
C ARG A 11 26.24 -4.24 12.61
N LYS A 12 26.63 -5.18 13.48
CA LYS A 12 25.78 -6.31 13.91
C LYS A 12 24.49 -5.83 14.59
N TYR A 13 24.59 -4.80 15.44
CA TYR A 13 23.42 -4.19 16.10
C TYR A 13 22.46 -3.56 15.08
N LYS A 14 22.97 -2.81 14.09
CA LYS A 14 22.14 -2.25 13.01
C LYS A 14 21.44 -3.33 12.18
N VAL A 15 22.15 -4.41 11.84
CA VAL A 15 21.55 -5.57 11.11
C VAL A 15 20.44 -6.21 11.95
N TRP A 16 20.71 -6.49 13.22
CA TRP A 16 19.74 -7.09 14.13
C TRP A 16 18.49 -6.20 14.32
N MET A 17 18.69 -4.89 14.48
CA MET A 17 17.58 -3.94 14.59
C MET A 17 16.71 -3.92 13.33
N ARG A 18 17.33 -3.92 12.15
CA ARG A 18 16.57 -4.02 10.90
C ARG A 18 15.75 -5.30 10.84
N HIS A 19 16.35 -6.45 11.19
CA HIS A 19 15.62 -7.72 11.19
C HIS A 19 14.40 -7.68 12.12
N ARG A 20 14.55 -7.13 13.34
CA ARG A 20 13.44 -6.96 14.29
C ARG A 20 12.35 -6.03 13.76
N TYR A 21 12.73 -4.90 13.18
CA TYR A 21 11.81 -3.96 12.56
C TYR A 21 10.98 -4.60 11.44
N HIS A 22 11.63 -5.30 10.51
CA HIS A 22 10.94 -6.00 9.43
C HIS A 22 10.00 -7.08 9.97
N SER A 23 10.43 -7.85 10.98
CA SER A 23 9.58 -8.85 11.65
C SER A 23 8.34 -8.21 12.28
N CYS A 24 8.46 -7.05 12.92
CA CYS A 24 7.32 -6.31 13.46
C CYS A 24 6.37 -5.81 12.37
N CYS A 25 6.91 -5.30 11.26
CA CYS A 25 6.11 -4.83 10.13
C CYS A 25 5.35 -5.97 9.45
N ASN A 26 6.02 -7.11 9.23
CA ASN A 26 5.38 -8.33 8.73
C ASN A 26 4.24 -8.75 9.65
N ARG A 27 4.47 -8.76 10.96
CA ARG A 27 3.45 -9.14 11.93
C ARG A 27 2.26 -8.18 11.94
N LEU A 28 2.49 -6.87 11.80
CA LEU A 28 1.41 -5.89 11.67
C LEU A 28 0.62 -6.09 10.35
N GLY A 29 1.31 -6.39 9.25
CA GLY A 29 0.69 -6.72 7.97
C GLY A 29 -0.17 -7.99 8.04
N GLU A 30 0.32 -9.05 8.68
CA GLU A 30 -0.47 -10.27 8.95
C GLU A 30 -1.73 -9.97 9.76
N LEU A 31 -1.63 -9.08 10.77
CA LEU A 31 -2.77 -8.71 11.61
C LEU A 31 -3.83 -7.90 10.85
N LEU A 32 -3.49 -7.24 9.73
CA LEU A 32 -4.47 -6.60 8.84
C LEU A 32 -5.41 -7.63 8.22
N GLY A 33 -4.90 -8.81 7.83
CA GLY A 33 -5.68 -9.87 7.16
C GLY A 33 -6.25 -10.96 8.08
N HIS A 34 -5.91 -10.98 9.38
CA HIS A 34 -6.28 -12.10 10.26
C HIS A 34 -7.74 -12.04 10.78
N PRO A 35 -8.45 -13.14 11.08
CA PRO A 35 -9.84 -13.12 11.59
C PRO A 35 -10.03 -12.65 13.05
N SER A 36 -9.10 -12.97 13.97
CA SER A 36 -9.35 -12.83 15.43
C SER A 36 -9.23 -11.38 15.97
N PHE A 37 -10.31 -10.82 16.52
CA PHE A 37 -10.46 -9.38 16.84
C PHE A 37 -9.90 -8.93 18.22
N GLN A 38 -10.03 -9.74 19.28
CA GLN A 38 -9.70 -9.33 20.66
C GLN A 38 -8.19 -9.31 20.94
N VAL A 39 -7.42 -10.24 20.36
CA VAL A 39 -5.97 -10.36 20.57
C VAL A 39 -5.21 -9.31 19.73
N LYS A 40 -5.80 -8.82 18.64
CA LYS A 40 -5.21 -7.83 17.74
C LYS A 40 -4.88 -6.51 18.42
N THR A 41 -5.79 -5.93 19.20
CA THR A 41 -5.59 -4.57 19.73
C THR A 41 -4.35 -4.45 20.62
N LEU A 42 -4.20 -5.39 21.56
CA LEU A 42 -3.08 -5.40 22.49
C LEU A 42 -1.77 -5.76 21.79
N LEU A 43 -1.80 -6.70 20.84
CA LEU A 43 -0.64 -7.03 20.02
C LEU A 43 -0.22 -5.86 19.13
N ILE A 44 -1.15 -5.20 18.44
CA ILE A 44 -0.89 -4.04 17.59
C ILE A 44 -0.30 -2.92 18.42
N LYS A 45 -0.92 -2.55 19.55
CA LYS A 45 -0.38 -1.55 20.48
C LYS A 45 0.98 -1.96 21.04
N GLY A 46 1.18 -3.23 21.34
CA GLY A 46 2.45 -3.79 21.82
C GLY A 46 3.56 -3.70 20.78
N ILE A 47 3.30 -4.11 19.54
CA ILE A 47 4.26 -4.04 18.43
C ILE A 47 4.59 -2.58 18.10
N ILE A 48 3.57 -1.70 18.05
CA ILE A 48 3.71 -0.25 17.88
C ILE A 48 4.65 0.34 18.94
N ARG A 49 4.41 0.04 20.23
CA ARG A 49 5.27 0.49 21.34
C ARG A 49 6.67 -0.10 21.27
N TYR A 50 6.78 -1.38 20.92
CA TYR A 50 8.05 -2.08 20.76
C TYR A 50 8.87 -1.37 19.67
N VAL A 51 8.33 -1.22 18.45
CA VAL A 51 9.01 -0.53 17.34
C VAL A 51 9.40 0.90 17.72
N ALA A 52 8.50 1.65 18.37
CA ALA A 52 8.79 3.01 18.85
C ALA A 52 9.99 3.06 19.81
N SER A 53 10.17 2.03 20.65
CA SER A 53 11.30 1.96 21.57
C SER A 53 12.65 1.76 20.88
N PHE A 54 12.67 1.19 19.66
CA PHE A 54 13.87 0.96 18.85
C PHE A 54 14.20 2.07 17.86
N THR A 55 13.23 2.90 17.51
CA THR A 55 13.47 4.00 16.56
C THR A 55 14.30 5.13 17.21
N HIS A 56 15.16 5.79 16.42
CA HIS A 56 16.07 6.87 16.86
C HIS A 56 15.35 7.94 17.71
N ARG A 57 16.03 8.66 18.63
CA ARG A 57 15.39 9.62 19.57
C ARG A 57 14.36 10.56 18.91
N CYS A 58 14.65 11.04 17.70
CA CYS A 58 13.75 11.90 16.92
C CYS A 58 12.44 11.19 16.52
N VAL A 59 12.53 9.94 16.06
CA VAL A 59 11.39 9.12 15.67
C VAL A 59 10.56 8.73 16.90
N ARG A 60 11.21 8.41 18.02
CA ARG A 60 10.54 8.15 19.30
C ARG A 60 9.73 9.37 19.78
N SER A 61 10.30 10.57 19.71
CA SER A 61 9.60 11.81 20.08
C SER A 61 8.42 12.10 19.14
N TRP A 62 8.59 11.98 17.82
CA TRP A 62 7.52 12.15 16.84
C TRP A 62 6.41 11.10 16.97
N PHE A 63 6.77 9.86 17.28
CA PHE A 63 5.81 8.77 17.44
C PHE A 63 5.04 8.87 18.75
N SER A 64 5.70 9.28 19.84
CA SER A 64 5.02 9.61 21.10
C SER A 64 4.08 10.81 20.93
N LEU A 65 4.50 11.85 20.20
CA LEU A 65 3.66 12.99 19.83
C LEU A 65 2.48 12.55 18.96
N TRP A 66 2.68 11.73 17.93
CA TRP A 66 1.59 11.22 17.08
C TRP A 66 0.61 10.34 17.87
N LEU A 67 1.09 9.44 18.74
CA LEU A 67 0.23 8.67 19.64
C LEU A 67 -0.60 9.57 20.57
N SER A 68 -0.06 10.72 20.99
CA SER A 68 -0.78 11.68 21.84
C SER A 68 -1.65 12.69 21.06
N SER A 69 -1.32 12.97 19.80
CA SER A 69 -1.93 14.03 18.98
C SER A 69 -2.88 13.49 17.91
N SER A 70 -2.88 12.18 17.63
CA SER A 70 -3.90 11.58 16.78
C SER A 70 -5.27 11.77 17.45
N PRO A 71 -6.24 12.46 16.78
CA PRO A 71 -7.60 12.67 17.31
C PRO A 71 -8.31 11.36 17.70
N SER A 72 -7.83 10.25 17.12
CA SER A 72 -8.27 8.88 17.30
C SER A 72 -7.83 8.22 18.62
N TYR A 73 -6.92 8.82 19.40
CA TYR A 73 -6.47 8.25 20.68
C TYR A 73 -7.29 8.76 21.89
N SER A 74 -8.01 9.88 21.72
CA SER A 74 -8.64 10.64 22.81
C SER A 74 -10.16 10.80 22.70
N THR A 75 -10.80 10.27 21.66
CA THR A 75 -12.26 10.27 21.54
C THR A 75 -12.82 8.87 21.76
N ALA A 76 -13.88 8.78 22.57
CA ALA A 76 -14.61 7.55 22.88
C ALA A 76 -15.40 6.99 21.67
N ARG A 77 -14.82 7.00 20.48
CA ARG A 77 -15.19 6.14 19.36
C ARG A 77 -14.22 4.98 19.36
N ILE A 78 -14.75 3.76 19.34
CA ILE A 78 -13.99 2.52 19.25
C ILE A 78 -13.22 2.55 17.91
N VAL A 79 -12.00 3.08 17.90
CA VAL A 79 -11.11 2.93 16.73
C VAL A 79 -10.87 1.44 16.58
N GLN A 80 -11.28 0.88 15.45
CA GLN A 80 -11.12 -0.54 15.22
C GLN A 80 -9.62 -0.88 15.21
N PRO A 81 -9.20 -2.01 15.78
CA PRO A 81 -7.77 -2.34 15.92
C PRO A 81 -7.01 -2.31 14.60
N LEU A 82 -7.71 -2.67 13.52
CA LEU A 82 -7.23 -2.70 12.15
C LEU A 82 -6.91 -1.30 11.59
N GLU A 83 -7.73 -0.30 11.88
CA GLU A 83 -7.49 1.11 11.48
C GLU A 83 -6.20 1.65 12.10
N LEU A 84 -5.96 1.31 13.36
CA LEU A 84 -4.73 1.67 14.06
C LEU A 84 -3.51 0.98 13.44
N ALA A 85 -3.63 -0.29 13.05
CA ALA A 85 -2.56 -1.00 12.36
C ALA A 85 -2.26 -0.39 10.99
N LEU A 86 -3.29 -0.08 10.20
CA LEU A 86 -3.13 0.56 8.89
C LEU A 86 -2.43 1.91 9.04
N SER A 87 -2.92 2.76 9.95
CA SER A 87 -2.34 4.07 10.22
C SER A 87 -0.89 3.98 10.70
N ALA A 88 -0.56 3.01 11.56
CA ALA A 88 0.79 2.78 12.03
C ALA A 88 1.73 2.31 10.90
N LEU A 89 1.29 1.37 10.06
CA LEU A 89 2.06 0.90 8.91
C LEU A 89 2.31 2.02 7.89
N MET A 90 1.30 2.83 7.60
CA MET A 90 1.47 4.02 6.75
C MET A 90 2.44 5.01 7.37
N LYS A 91 2.39 5.23 8.69
CA LYS A 91 3.38 6.07 9.37
C LYS A 91 4.79 5.50 9.27
N PHE A 92 4.94 4.18 9.35
CA PHE A 92 6.22 3.51 9.14
C PHE A 92 6.73 3.67 7.70
N VAL A 93 5.87 3.59 6.69
CA VAL A 93 6.21 3.89 5.29
C VAL A 93 6.74 5.32 5.17
N GLN A 94 6.07 6.29 5.80
CA GLN A 94 6.52 7.68 5.79
C GLN A 94 7.89 7.85 6.44
N LEU A 95 8.09 7.24 7.61
CA LEU A 95 9.31 7.38 8.39
C LEU A 95 10.50 6.66 7.75
N GLU A 96 10.30 5.46 7.22
CA GLU A 96 11.34 4.71 6.51
C GLU A 96 11.72 5.40 5.19
N GLY A 97 10.73 5.98 4.49
CA GLY A 97 10.97 6.80 3.31
C GLY A 97 11.77 8.08 3.63
N ALA A 98 11.52 8.74 4.77
CA ALA A 98 12.27 9.93 5.19
C ALA A 98 13.64 9.60 5.82
N HIS A 99 13.74 8.45 6.48
CA HIS A 99 14.92 8.01 7.23
C HIS A 99 15.26 6.56 6.88
N PRO A 100 15.80 6.32 5.67
CA PRO A 100 16.03 4.97 5.18
C PRO A 100 17.01 4.20 6.09
N LEU A 101 16.69 2.93 6.31
CA LEU A 101 17.45 2.02 7.19
C LEU A 101 18.87 1.72 6.68
N GLU A 102 19.09 1.98 5.39
CA GLU A 102 20.37 1.94 4.71
C GLU A 102 20.53 3.23 3.90
N LYS A 103 21.66 3.92 4.05
CA LYS A 103 21.95 5.11 3.25
C LYS A 103 22.10 4.67 1.80
N SER A 104 21.40 5.32 0.87
CA SER A 104 21.64 5.10 -0.56
C SER A 104 23.10 5.44 -0.87
N LYS A 105 23.71 4.67 -1.76
CA LYS A 105 25.06 4.97 -2.28
C LYS A 105 25.09 6.26 -3.12
N TRP A 106 23.92 6.79 -3.46
CA TRP A 106 23.74 7.94 -4.35
C TRP A 106 22.76 8.91 -3.70
N GLU A 107 23.17 10.17 -3.54
CA GLU A 107 22.31 11.31 -3.18
C GLU A 107 21.34 11.62 -4.34
N GLY A 108 20.13 12.10 -4.06
CA GLY A 108 19.13 12.41 -5.10
C GLY A 108 18.16 11.29 -5.49
N ASN A 109 18.35 10.06 -5.00
CA ASN A 109 17.50 8.93 -5.39
C ASN A 109 16.15 8.94 -4.68
N TYR A 110 15.07 8.79 -5.44
CA TYR A 110 13.76 8.45 -4.93
C TYR A 110 13.81 7.13 -4.14
N LEU A 111 13.54 7.19 -2.83
CA LEU A 111 13.42 5.98 -2.00
C LEU A 111 12.03 5.93 -1.38
N PHE A 112 11.32 4.88 -1.76
CA PHE A 112 10.04 4.51 -1.18
C PHE A 112 10.17 3.09 -0.63
N PRO A 113 9.70 2.81 0.59
CA PRO A 113 9.86 1.49 1.23
C PRO A 113 8.87 0.49 0.63
N ARG A 114 9.15 0.04 -0.60
CA ARG A 114 8.27 -0.81 -1.41
C ARG A 114 7.90 -2.11 -0.72
N GLU A 115 8.86 -2.75 -0.04
CA GLU A 115 8.61 -4.04 0.63
C GLU A 115 7.65 -3.88 1.81
N LEU A 116 7.84 -2.85 2.64
CA LEU A 116 6.88 -2.51 3.71
C LEU A 116 5.51 -2.18 3.12
N PHE A 117 5.47 -1.39 2.05
CA PHE A 117 4.22 -0.98 1.43
C PHE A 117 3.45 -2.14 0.77
N LYS A 118 4.15 -3.14 0.21
CA LYS A 118 3.55 -4.38 -0.27
C LYS A 118 2.84 -5.15 0.84
N LEU A 119 3.30 -5.09 2.09
CA LEU A 119 2.60 -5.71 3.23
C LEU A 119 1.27 -5.00 3.51
N VAL A 120 1.24 -3.68 3.39
CA VAL A 120 0.00 -2.89 3.55
C VAL A 120 -1.02 -3.31 2.50
N VAL A 121 -0.64 -3.24 1.23
CA VAL A 121 -1.53 -3.61 0.12
C VAL A 121 -1.91 -5.10 0.17
N GLY A 122 -0.99 -5.97 0.58
CA GLY A 122 -1.27 -7.38 0.79
C GLY A 122 -2.33 -7.63 1.88
N GLY A 123 -2.26 -6.89 2.99
CA GLY A 123 -3.27 -6.95 4.05
C GLY A 123 -4.64 -6.42 3.61
N LEU A 124 -4.67 -5.34 2.83
CA LEU A 124 -5.90 -4.78 2.23
C LEU A 124 -6.55 -5.72 1.20
N LEU A 125 -5.75 -6.58 0.57
CA LEU A 125 -6.18 -7.59 -0.39
C LEU A 125 -6.19 -8.99 0.23
N SER A 126 -6.53 -9.11 1.51
CA SER A 126 -6.69 -10.42 2.17
C SER A 126 -7.72 -11.28 1.41
N PRO A 127 -7.40 -12.54 1.09
CA PRO A 127 -8.37 -13.46 0.50
C PRO A 127 -9.37 -14.02 1.52
N GLU A 128 -9.11 -13.90 2.82
CA GLU A 128 -9.92 -14.46 3.89
C GLU A 128 -11.02 -13.51 4.40
N GLU A 129 -10.72 -12.22 4.51
CA GLU A 129 -11.56 -11.24 5.21
C GLU A 129 -12.02 -10.09 4.31
N ASP A 130 -13.25 -9.58 4.52
CA ASP A 130 -13.71 -8.36 3.86
C ASP A 130 -12.98 -7.14 4.42
N GLN A 131 -12.31 -6.39 3.54
CA GLN A 131 -11.50 -5.23 3.91
C GLN A 131 -12.15 -3.91 3.52
N SER A 132 -13.44 -3.90 3.17
CA SER A 132 -14.16 -2.70 2.70
C SER A 132 -14.00 -1.47 3.61
N LEU A 133 -14.03 -1.66 4.94
CA LEU A 133 -13.81 -0.56 5.90
C LEU A 133 -12.37 -0.03 5.87
N LEU A 134 -11.37 -0.91 5.84
CA LEU A 134 -9.96 -0.50 5.76
C LEU A 134 -9.63 0.13 4.42
N LEU A 135 -10.21 -0.37 3.33
CA LEU A 135 -10.08 0.21 2.00
C LEU A 135 -10.69 1.61 1.94
N SER A 136 -11.82 1.85 2.60
CA SER A 136 -12.41 3.18 2.75
C SER A 136 -11.47 4.15 3.46
N GLN A 137 -10.85 3.72 4.56
CA GLN A 137 -9.86 4.52 5.29
C GLN A 137 -8.58 4.73 4.48
N PHE A 138 -8.13 3.70 3.77
CA PHE A 138 -6.92 3.76 2.96
C PHE A 138 -7.03 4.76 1.80
N ARG A 139 -8.25 5.04 1.34
CA ARG A 139 -8.53 5.95 0.22
C ARG A 139 -7.91 7.33 0.40
N GLU A 140 -7.84 7.84 1.64
CA GLU A 140 -7.21 9.13 1.94
C GLU A 140 -5.73 9.16 1.55
N TYR A 141 -5.05 8.01 1.59
CA TYR A 141 -3.65 7.94 1.18
C TYR A 141 -3.47 7.88 -0.34
N LEU A 142 -4.52 7.58 -1.11
CA LEU A 142 -4.48 7.59 -2.58
C LEU A 142 -4.48 9.01 -3.18
N ASP A 143 -4.70 10.04 -2.35
CA ASP A 143 -4.54 11.44 -2.76
C ASP A 143 -3.08 11.84 -2.95
N TYR A 144 -2.14 11.03 -2.42
CA TYR A 144 -0.71 11.23 -2.60
C TYR A 144 -0.18 10.48 -3.81
N ASP A 145 0.68 11.13 -4.60
CA ASP A 145 1.14 10.62 -5.90
C ASP A 145 2.02 9.38 -5.76
N ASP A 146 2.96 9.37 -4.81
CA ASP A 146 3.82 8.22 -4.52
C ASP A 146 3.01 7.03 -4.02
N THR A 147 2.11 7.25 -3.06
CA THR A 147 1.25 6.19 -2.52
C THR A 147 0.35 5.60 -3.60
N ARG A 148 -0.33 6.44 -4.40
CA ARG A 148 -1.18 6.01 -5.51
C ARG A 148 -0.40 5.19 -6.53
N TYR A 149 0.75 5.69 -6.98
CA TYR A 149 1.61 4.99 -7.92
C TYR A 149 2.02 3.60 -7.40
N HIS A 150 2.50 3.52 -6.17
CA HIS A 150 2.94 2.27 -5.58
C HIS A 150 1.80 1.33 -5.21
N THR A 151 0.60 1.84 -4.94
CA THR A 151 -0.59 1.02 -4.70
C THR A 151 -0.92 0.23 -5.95
N MET A 152 -0.93 0.89 -7.12
CA MET A 152 -1.23 0.22 -8.37
C MET A 152 -0.18 -0.87 -8.69
N GLN A 153 1.10 -0.61 -8.45
CA GLN A 153 2.17 -1.62 -8.62
C GLN A 153 2.00 -2.79 -7.65
N ALA A 154 1.81 -2.52 -6.36
CA ALA A 154 1.66 -3.56 -5.35
C ALA A 154 0.37 -4.38 -5.54
N ALA A 155 -0.69 -3.79 -6.07
CA ALA A 155 -1.92 -4.50 -6.43
C ALA A 155 -1.69 -5.48 -7.58
N VAL A 156 -0.94 -5.10 -8.63
CA VAL A 156 -0.52 -6.02 -9.70
C VAL A 156 0.26 -7.20 -9.11
N ASP A 157 1.26 -6.91 -8.27
CA ASP A 157 2.07 -7.95 -7.62
C ASP A 157 1.22 -8.88 -6.73
N ALA A 158 0.23 -8.32 -6.02
CA ALA A 158 -0.65 -9.09 -5.15
C ALA A 158 -1.59 -10.01 -5.95
N VAL A 159 -2.20 -9.51 -7.03
CA VAL A 159 -3.03 -10.33 -7.93
C VAL A 159 -2.21 -11.46 -8.54
N ALA A 160 -1.02 -11.16 -9.05
CA ALA A 160 -0.12 -12.17 -9.62
C ALA A 160 0.28 -13.23 -8.58
N ARG A 161 0.58 -12.82 -7.35
CA ARG A 161 0.93 -13.73 -6.25
C ARG A 161 -0.23 -14.65 -5.86
N VAL A 162 -1.41 -14.09 -5.61
CA VAL A 162 -2.58 -14.87 -5.14
C VAL A 162 -3.08 -15.82 -6.22
N THR A 163 -3.15 -15.36 -7.47
CA THR A 163 -3.58 -16.20 -8.60
C THR A 163 -2.54 -17.26 -8.97
N GLY A 164 -1.26 -17.07 -8.64
CA GLY A 164 -0.22 -18.08 -8.80
C GLY A 164 -0.17 -19.11 -7.67
N GLN A 165 -0.66 -18.76 -6.48
CA GLN A 165 -0.66 -19.63 -5.29
C GLN A 165 -1.95 -20.46 -5.14
N HIS A 166 -3.09 -19.93 -5.61
CA HIS A 166 -4.40 -20.55 -5.44
C HIS A 166 -4.97 -20.98 -6.80
N PRO A 167 -5.31 -22.28 -7.00
CA PRO A 167 -5.99 -22.75 -8.20
C PRO A 167 -7.36 -22.08 -8.42
N GLU A 168 -8.06 -21.82 -7.32
CA GLU A 168 -9.32 -21.08 -7.30
C GLU A 168 -9.20 -19.95 -6.26
N VAL A 169 -9.35 -18.71 -6.73
CA VAL A 169 -9.16 -17.52 -5.92
C VAL A 169 -10.47 -17.14 -5.23
N PRO A 170 -10.50 -16.96 -3.90
CA PRO A 170 -11.72 -16.66 -3.15
C PRO A 170 -12.45 -15.39 -3.65
N PRO A 171 -13.80 -15.37 -3.65
CA PRO A 171 -14.57 -14.18 -4.04
C PRO A 171 -14.24 -12.95 -3.19
N THR A 172 -13.91 -13.12 -1.91
CA THR A 172 -13.52 -12.04 -1.00
C THR A 172 -12.30 -11.28 -1.52
N PHE A 173 -11.27 -11.99 -1.98
CA PHE A 173 -10.09 -11.40 -2.61
C PHE A 173 -10.48 -10.50 -3.80
N TRP A 174 -11.31 -11.02 -4.70
CA TRP A 174 -11.73 -10.28 -5.89
C TRP A 174 -12.56 -9.04 -5.55
N ASN A 175 -13.40 -9.11 -4.52
CA ASN A 175 -14.16 -7.95 -4.04
C ASN A 175 -13.22 -6.90 -3.43
N ASN A 176 -12.28 -7.30 -2.58
CA ASN A 176 -11.27 -6.39 -2.02
C ASN A 176 -10.43 -5.73 -3.12
N ALA A 177 -9.97 -6.51 -4.10
CA ALA A 177 -9.22 -6.01 -5.25
C ALA A 177 -10.05 -5.03 -6.08
N PHE A 178 -11.29 -5.37 -6.41
CA PHE A 178 -12.18 -4.48 -7.14
C PHE A 178 -12.41 -3.15 -6.38
N THR A 179 -12.65 -3.21 -5.07
CA THR A 179 -12.85 -2.04 -4.22
C THR A 179 -11.61 -1.14 -4.20
N LEU A 180 -10.40 -1.72 -4.06
CA LEU A 180 -9.15 -0.97 -4.12
C LEU A 180 -8.92 -0.32 -5.49
N LEU A 181 -9.04 -1.11 -6.56
CA LEU A 181 -8.82 -0.66 -7.95
C LEU A 181 -9.79 0.48 -8.31
N SER A 182 -11.04 0.37 -7.90
CA SER A 182 -12.08 1.37 -8.16
C SER A 182 -11.91 2.64 -7.33
N ALA A 183 -11.20 2.57 -6.20
CA ALA A 183 -10.88 3.75 -5.39
C ALA A 183 -9.75 4.60 -6.00
N VAL A 184 -8.90 4.00 -6.85
CA VAL A 184 -7.81 4.72 -7.53
C VAL A 184 -8.40 5.63 -8.61
N SER A 185 -8.12 6.93 -8.48
CA SER A 185 -8.43 7.93 -9.50
C SER A 185 -7.19 8.75 -9.85
N LEU A 186 -6.99 9.01 -11.14
CA LEU A 186 -5.90 9.82 -11.64
C LEU A 186 -6.35 11.28 -11.89
N PRO A 187 -5.48 12.27 -11.67
CA PRO A 187 -5.71 13.64 -12.10
C PRO A 187 -6.00 13.72 -13.61
N ARG A 188 -6.94 14.60 -14.02
CA ARG A 188 -7.25 14.82 -15.45
C ARG A 188 -6.11 15.48 -16.23
N ARG A 189 -5.31 16.28 -15.54
CA ARG A 189 -4.17 17.04 -16.07
C ARG A 189 -2.95 16.82 -15.19
N GLU A 190 -1.76 17.02 -15.74
CA GLU A 190 -0.51 17.02 -14.98
C GLU A 190 -0.65 17.99 -13.80
N PRO A 191 -0.49 17.55 -12.54
CA PRO A 191 -0.61 18.44 -11.40
C PRO A 191 0.52 19.48 -11.45
N THR A 192 0.20 20.74 -11.16
CA THR A 192 1.19 21.83 -11.11
C THR A 192 2.19 21.65 -9.96
N VAL A 193 1.81 20.89 -8.93
CA VAL A 193 2.62 20.56 -7.77
C VAL A 193 2.37 19.10 -7.41
N SER A 194 3.42 18.31 -7.25
CA SER A 194 3.31 16.93 -6.77
C SER A 194 2.95 16.90 -5.28
N ASN A 195 2.03 16.02 -4.90
CA ASN A 195 1.64 15.80 -3.51
C ASN A 195 2.20 14.46 -3.02
N PHE A 196 3.43 14.43 -2.54
CA PHE A 196 4.04 13.21 -1.99
C PHE A 196 3.69 13.01 -0.51
N TYR A 197 3.43 11.76 -0.14
CA TYR A 197 3.25 11.31 1.24
C TYR A 197 4.59 11.25 1.98
N VAL A 198 5.63 10.75 1.31
CA VAL A 198 7.01 10.77 1.80
C VAL A 198 7.65 12.10 1.38
N LYS A 199 7.66 13.07 2.30
CA LYS A 199 8.24 14.40 2.05
C LYS A 199 9.77 14.32 1.90
N ARG A 200 10.30 14.97 0.85
CA ARG A 200 11.74 15.15 0.60
C ARG A 200 12.03 16.54 0.03
N ALA A 201 13.27 16.99 0.21
CA ALA A 201 13.71 18.32 -0.19
C ALA A 201 14.29 18.39 -1.62
N GLU A 202 14.35 17.27 -2.34
CA GLU A 202 15.05 17.15 -3.63
C GLU A 202 14.14 17.37 -4.85
N LEU A 203 14.76 17.63 -6.00
CA LEU A 203 14.10 17.86 -7.30
C LEU A 203 13.38 16.59 -7.79
N TRP A 204 12.06 16.66 -7.87
CA TRP A 204 11.16 15.55 -8.16
C TRP A 204 10.92 15.30 -9.66
N ASP A 205 11.36 16.21 -10.53
CA ASP A 205 11.09 16.17 -11.98
C ASP A 205 11.63 14.91 -12.69
N THR A 206 12.62 14.23 -12.10
CA THR A 206 13.20 13.01 -12.68
C THR A 206 12.48 11.73 -12.26
N TRP A 207 11.56 11.80 -11.28
CA TRP A 207 10.97 10.62 -10.69
C TRP A 207 9.70 10.21 -11.43
N LYS A 208 9.61 8.93 -11.81
CA LYS A 208 8.41 8.38 -12.48
C LYS A 208 7.11 8.64 -11.73
N VAL A 209 7.16 8.66 -10.39
CA VAL A 209 5.99 8.91 -9.53
C VAL A 209 5.42 10.32 -9.66
N ALA A 210 6.19 11.27 -10.22
CA ALA A 210 5.73 12.64 -10.46
C ALA A 210 4.94 12.78 -11.77
N HIS A 211 5.12 11.86 -12.72
CA HIS A 211 4.62 12.01 -14.09
C HIS A 211 3.30 11.26 -14.32
N LEU A 212 2.23 11.98 -14.65
CA LEU A 212 0.90 11.43 -14.92
C LEU A 212 0.92 10.38 -16.04
N LYS A 213 1.79 10.54 -17.05
CA LYS A 213 1.98 9.54 -18.11
C LYS A 213 2.38 8.17 -17.54
N GLU A 214 3.25 8.15 -16.53
CA GLU A 214 3.66 6.92 -15.87
C GLU A 214 2.54 6.36 -14.98
N HIS A 215 1.77 7.22 -14.31
CA HIS A 215 0.56 6.79 -13.58
C HIS A 215 -0.47 6.11 -14.49
N ARG A 216 -0.75 6.67 -15.67
CA ARG A 216 -1.67 6.06 -16.66
C ARG A 216 -1.19 4.68 -17.11
N ARG A 217 0.12 4.51 -17.29
CA ARG A 217 0.73 3.21 -17.65
C ARG A 217 0.53 2.17 -16.55
N VAL A 218 0.78 2.53 -15.30
CA VAL A 218 0.61 1.61 -14.16
C VAL A 218 -0.88 1.34 -13.90
N PHE A 219 -1.74 2.34 -14.01
CA PHE A 219 -3.20 2.18 -13.90
C PHE A 219 -3.74 1.19 -14.92
N GLN A 220 -3.31 1.31 -16.18
CA GLN A 220 -3.64 0.34 -17.22
C GLN A 220 -3.13 -1.06 -16.89
N ALA A 221 -1.87 -1.21 -16.49
CA ALA A 221 -1.31 -2.51 -16.13
C ALA A 221 -2.08 -3.17 -14.97
N MET A 222 -2.51 -2.37 -13.99
CA MET A 222 -3.34 -2.80 -12.87
C MET A 222 -4.68 -3.36 -13.33
N TRP A 223 -5.45 -2.61 -14.12
CA TRP A 223 -6.73 -3.07 -14.63
C TRP A 223 -6.59 -4.28 -15.57
N LEU A 224 -5.64 -4.27 -16.50
CA LEU A 224 -5.41 -5.42 -17.39
C LEU A 224 -5.00 -6.67 -16.61
N SER A 225 -4.15 -6.53 -15.58
CA SER A 225 -3.77 -7.65 -14.71
C SER A 225 -4.94 -8.21 -13.91
N PHE A 226 -5.97 -7.41 -13.61
CA PHE A 226 -7.18 -7.88 -12.94
C PHE A 226 -8.15 -8.55 -13.93
N LEU A 227 -8.39 -7.90 -15.08
CA LEU A 227 -9.39 -8.32 -16.07
C LEU A 227 -8.99 -9.52 -16.94
N LYS A 228 -7.70 -9.91 -16.92
CA LYS A 228 -7.23 -11.14 -17.59
C LYS A 228 -7.72 -12.42 -16.92
N HIS A 229 -8.18 -12.34 -15.66
CA HIS A 229 -8.65 -13.51 -14.90
C HIS A 229 -10.15 -13.73 -15.07
N LYS A 230 -10.62 -14.96 -14.83
CA LYS A 230 -12.05 -15.28 -14.80
C LYS A 230 -12.66 -14.72 -13.52
N LEU A 231 -13.30 -13.56 -13.62
CA LEU A 231 -13.96 -12.89 -12.50
C LEU A 231 -15.38 -13.45 -12.25
N PRO A 232 -15.86 -13.47 -11.00
CA PRO A 232 -17.26 -13.70 -10.69
C PRO A 232 -18.19 -12.75 -11.46
N LEU A 233 -19.34 -13.25 -11.93
CA LEU A 233 -20.30 -12.47 -12.74
C LEU A 233 -20.75 -11.17 -12.07
N SER A 234 -20.88 -11.16 -10.74
CA SER A 234 -21.24 -9.97 -9.97
C SER A 234 -20.20 -8.85 -10.10
N LEU A 235 -18.90 -9.18 -10.12
CA LEU A 235 -17.82 -8.22 -10.30
C LEU A 235 -17.70 -7.78 -11.76
N TYR A 236 -17.93 -8.70 -12.68
CA TYR A 236 -17.96 -8.40 -14.11
C TYR A 236 -18.98 -7.28 -14.42
N LYS A 237 -20.20 -7.42 -13.90
CA LYS A 237 -21.25 -6.38 -14.02
C LYS A 237 -20.82 -5.04 -13.42
N LYS A 238 -20.21 -5.06 -12.22
CA LYS A 238 -19.71 -3.83 -11.58
C LYS A 238 -18.62 -3.14 -12.40
N VAL A 239 -17.71 -3.90 -13.00
CA VAL A 239 -16.67 -3.36 -13.90
C VAL A 239 -17.32 -2.68 -15.10
N LEU A 240 -18.25 -3.35 -15.78
CA LEU A 240 -18.93 -2.79 -16.96
C LEU A 240 -19.63 -1.46 -16.66
N LEU A 241 -20.23 -1.31 -15.48
CA LEU A 241 -20.88 -0.06 -15.06
C LEU A 241 -19.92 1.13 -14.97
N ILE A 242 -18.64 0.90 -14.65
CA ILE A 242 -17.65 1.98 -14.43
C ILE A 242 -16.63 2.10 -15.56
N VAL A 243 -16.61 1.17 -16.51
CA VAL A 243 -15.58 1.10 -17.56
C VAL A 243 -15.52 2.38 -18.40
N HIS A 244 -16.68 2.88 -18.84
CA HIS A 244 -16.74 4.05 -19.72
C HIS A 244 -16.30 5.34 -19.00
N ASP A 245 -16.76 5.55 -17.77
CA ASP A 245 -16.60 6.83 -17.07
C ASP A 245 -15.34 6.90 -16.21
N ALA A 246 -14.93 5.78 -15.62
CA ALA A 246 -13.84 5.74 -14.66
C ALA A 246 -12.56 5.08 -15.20
N ILE A 247 -12.67 4.03 -16.03
CA ILE A 247 -11.49 3.24 -16.44
C ILE A 247 -10.92 3.75 -17.76
N LEU A 248 -11.69 3.69 -18.86
CA LEU A 248 -11.22 4.00 -20.21
C LEU A 248 -10.55 5.38 -20.34
N PRO A 249 -11.09 6.48 -19.75
CA PRO A 249 -10.48 7.80 -19.89
C PRO A 249 -9.11 7.92 -19.22
N GLN A 250 -8.78 7.00 -18.32
CA GLN A 250 -7.56 7.02 -17.50
C GLN A 250 -6.47 6.08 -18.03
N LEU A 251 -6.78 5.20 -19.00
CA LEU A 251 -5.79 4.30 -19.59
C LEU A 251 -4.76 5.07 -20.44
N ALA A 252 -3.55 4.51 -20.57
CA ALA A 252 -2.53 5.03 -21.48
C ALA A 252 -2.87 4.69 -22.95
N GLN A 253 -3.49 3.53 -23.17
CA GLN A 253 -3.90 2.98 -24.45
C GLN A 253 -5.25 2.23 -24.26
N PRO A 254 -6.38 2.93 -24.43
CA PRO A 254 -7.72 2.36 -24.22
C PRO A 254 -8.05 1.16 -25.12
N THR A 255 -7.43 1.04 -26.29
CA THR A 255 -7.67 -0.05 -27.26
C THR A 255 -7.34 -1.43 -26.71
N LEU A 256 -6.51 -1.55 -25.67
CA LEU A 256 -6.21 -2.84 -25.03
C LEU A 256 -7.39 -3.40 -24.22
N MET A 257 -8.46 -2.62 -24.03
CA MET A 257 -9.69 -3.06 -23.37
C MET A 257 -10.68 -3.74 -24.35
N ILE A 258 -10.42 -3.69 -25.66
CA ILE A 258 -11.34 -4.23 -26.69
C ILE A 258 -11.63 -5.71 -26.45
N ASP A 259 -10.59 -6.54 -26.24
CA ASP A 259 -10.78 -7.98 -26.01
C ASP A 259 -11.65 -8.28 -24.78
N PHE A 260 -11.56 -7.45 -23.74
CA PHE A 260 -12.42 -7.58 -22.57
C PHE A 260 -13.87 -7.20 -22.89
N LEU A 261 -14.07 -6.11 -23.63
CA LEU A 261 -15.39 -5.62 -24.02
C LEU A 261 -16.10 -6.56 -25.00
N THR A 262 -15.39 -7.15 -25.96
CA THR A 262 -15.96 -8.15 -26.88
C THR A 262 -16.52 -9.33 -26.11
N ARG A 263 -15.74 -9.88 -25.17
CA ARG A 263 -16.24 -10.95 -24.27
C ARG A 263 -17.45 -10.51 -23.44
N ALA A 264 -17.57 -9.22 -23.12
CA ALA A 264 -18.70 -8.70 -22.36
C ALA A 264 -19.97 -8.67 -23.17
N CYS A 265 -19.86 -8.27 -24.44
CA CYS A 265 -20.96 -8.28 -25.39
C CYS A 265 -21.49 -9.70 -25.58
N ASP A 266 -20.60 -10.67 -25.81
CA ASP A 266 -20.98 -12.08 -26.01
C ASP A 266 -21.77 -12.66 -24.82
N LEU A 267 -21.44 -12.25 -23.59
CA LEU A 267 -22.13 -12.68 -22.37
C LEU A 267 -23.50 -12.01 -22.16
N GLY A 268 -23.76 -10.88 -22.82
CA GLY A 268 -25.04 -10.18 -22.78
C GLY A 268 -26.05 -10.65 -23.84
N GLU A 269 -25.61 -11.51 -24.76
CA GLU A 269 -26.42 -12.08 -25.84
C GLU A 269 -26.97 -13.49 -25.52
N CYS A 270 -26.80 -13.98 -24.28
CA CYS A 270 -27.39 -15.21 -23.74
C CYS A 270 -28.42 -14.89 -22.64
#